data_AF-A0A534K870-F1
#
_entry.id   AF-A0A534K870-F1
#
_cell.length_a   1.000
_cell.length_b   1.000
_cell.length_c   1.000
_cell.angle_alpha   90.00
_cell.angle_beta   90.00
_cell.angle_gamma   90.00
#
_symmetry.space_group_name_H-M   'P 1'
#
loop_
_entity.id
_entity.type
_entity.pdbx_description
1 polymer ?
#
loop_
_entity_poly.entity_id
_entity_poly.type
_entity_poly.pdbx_seq_one_letter_code
_entity_poly.pdbx_strand_id
1 'polypeptide(L)'
;RKLMKRARDPTEAQFREAARRALIETYEDLGKVRNAVDVGDEQESREMAVWYAGAAAGALLDLHRHVLRTGRRWFIEIRRYGAMGEAIRRLRHETLSLAETRRVAEASWAGLLALARRKRVRLPRFAGESQGRL
;
A
#
# COMPACT_ATOMS: atom_id res chain seq x y z
N ARG A 1 -10.10 31.33 6.10
CA ARG A 1 -10.37 31.18 4.64
C ARG A 1 -9.15 30.70 3.81
N LYS A 2 -7.93 31.23 3.98
CA LYS A 2 -6.72 30.76 3.26
C LYS A 2 -6.36 29.28 3.52
N LEU A 3 -6.50 28.79 4.76
CA LEU A 3 -6.24 27.38 5.13
C LEU A 3 -7.16 26.38 4.40
N MET A 4 -8.46 26.66 4.32
CA MET A 4 -9.41 25.81 3.55
C MET A 4 -9.10 25.81 2.05
N LYS A 5 -8.59 26.91 1.49
CA LYS A 5 -8.24 26.99 0.06
C LYS A 5 -6.97 26.17 -0.26
N ARG A 6 -5.97 26.20 0.64
CA ARG A 6 -4.75 25.36 0.54
C ARG A 6 -5.02 23.87 0.80
N ALA A 7 -5.90 23.53 1.74
CA ALA A 7 -6.28 22.15 1.99
C ALA A 7 -7.06 21.51 0.82
N ARG A 8 -7.66 22.34 -0.04
CA ARG A 8 -8.40 21.89 -1.24
C ARG A 8 -7.54 21.69 -2.48
N ASP A 9 -6.26 22.06 -2.43
CA ASP A 9 -5.38 22.01 -3.60
C ASP A 9 -3.96 21.56 -3.21
N PRO A 10 -3.77 20.29 -2.80
CA PRO A 10 -2.45 19.76 -2.53
C PRO A 10 -1.64 19.71 -3.82
N THR A 11 -0.42 20.22 -3.77
CA THR A 11 0.50 20.20 -4.90
C THR A 11 0.98 18.79 -5.22
N GLU A 12 1.48 18.58 -6.43
CA GLU A 12 2.10 17.32 -6.82
C GLU A 12 3.28 16.93 -5.91
N ALA A 13 4.05 17.91 -5.43
CA ALA A 13 5.14 17.68 -4.50
C ALA A 13 4.65 17.14 -3.15
N GLN A 14 3.53 17.66 -2.65
CA GLN A 14 2.92 17.17 -1.40
C GLN A 14 2.42 15.74 -1.54
N PHE A 15 1.80 15.38 -2.67
CA PHE A 15 1.40 13.99 -2.93
C PHE A 15 2.59 13.04 -3.08
N ARG A 16 3.68 13.47 -3.72
CA ARG A 16 4.89 12.64 -3.80
C ARG A 16 5.51 12.38 -2.42
N GLU A 17 5.50 13.38 -1.55
CA GLU A 17 5.98 13.23 -0.17
C GLU A 17 5.05 12.33 0.67
N ALA A 18 3.73 12.51 0.54
CA ALA A 18 2.75 11.63 1.19
C ALA A 18 2.90 10.17 0.71
N ALA A 19 2.95 9.95 -0.60
CA ALA A 19 3.19 8.64 -1.20
C ALA A 19 4.50 8.02 -0.70
N ARG A 20 5.58 8.81 -0.59
CA ARG A 20 6.86 8.31 -0.06
C ARG A 20 6.70 7.79 1.37
N ARG A 21 6.03 8.53 2.25
CA ARG A 21 5.81 8.12 3.65
C ARG A 21 4.93 6.87 3.72
N ALA A 22 3.80 6.88 3.00
CA ALA A 22 2.88 5.74 2.96
C ALA A 22 3.55 4.47 2.43
N LEU A 23 4.46 4.59 1.44
CA LEU A 23 5.22 3.45 0.92
C LEU A 23 6.24 2.90 1.92
N ILE A 24 6.83 3.76 2.77
CA ILE A 24 7.73 3.30 3.85
C ILE A 24 6.93 2.54 4.92
N GLU A 25 5.78 3.06 5.33
CA GLU A 25 4.88 2.38 6.27
C GLU A 25 4.39 1.04 5.69
N THR A 26 4.01 1.03 4.41
CA THR A 26 3.59 -0.20 3.70
C THR A 26 4.70 -1.25 3.68
N TYR A 27 5.97 -0.82 3.54
CA TYR A 27 7.11 -1.74 3.56
C TYR A 27 7.29 -2.41 4.94
N GLU A 28 7.10 -1.65 6.02
CA GLU A 28 7.15 -2.19 7.39
C GLU A 28 6.08 -3.27 7.58
N ASP A 29 4.83 -2.99 7.19
CA ASP A 29 3.73 -3.94 7.33
C ASP A 29 3.91 -5.17 6.42
N LEU A 30 4.52 -5.02 5.24
CA LEU A 30 4.90 -6.17 4.41
C LEU A 30 5.88 -7.09 5.14
N GLY A 31 6.84 -6.53 5.88
CA GLY A 31 7.75 -7.29 6.73
C GLY A 31 7.01 -8.11 7.79
N LYS A 32 5.99 -7.52 8.43
CA LYS A 32 5.16 -8.21 9.42
C LYS A 32 4.33 -9.34 8.80
N VAL A 33 3.75 -9.11 7.61
CA VAL A 33 3.06 -10.16 6.84
C VAL A 33 4.00 -11.32 6.54
N ARG A 34 5.23 -11.04 6.07
CA ARG A 34 6.24 -12.08 5.79
C ARG A 34 6.55 -12.89 7.04
N ASN A 35 6.84 -12.22 8.16
CA ASN A 35 7.16 -12.88 9.41
C ASN A 35 6.02 -13.80 9.88
N ALA A 36 4.78 -13.31 9.87
CA ALA A 36 3.61 -14.09 10.28
C ALA A 36 3.39 -15.32 9.36
N VAL A 37 3.56 -15.16 8.04
CA VAL A 37 3.49 -16.27 7.10
C VAL A 37 4.63 -17.27 7.31
N ASP A 38 5.85 -16.81 7.54
CA ASP A 38 7.04 -17.66 7.70
C ASP A 38 6.94 -18.56 8.94
N VAL A 39 6.29 -18.09 10.01
CA VAL A 39 6.05 -18.90 11.23
C VAL A 39 4.74 -19.70 11.18
N GLY A 40 3.96 -19.59 10.10
CA GLY A 40 2.72 -20.34 9.93
C GLY A 40 1.52 -19.83 10.74
N ASP A 41 1.56 -18.58 11.23
CA ASP A 41 0.49 -18.01 12.06
C ASP A 41 -0.63 -17.43 11.18
N GLU A 42 -1.72 -18.18 11.01
CA GLU A 42 -2.86 -17.77 10.17
C GLU A 42 -3.59 -16.54 10.72
N GLN A 43 -3.72 -16.43 12.04
CA GLN A 43 -4.46 -15.33 12.67
C GLN A 43 -3.65 -14.04 12.58
N GLU A 44 -2.36 -14.09 12.93
CA GLU A 44 -1.46 -12.95 12.81
C GLU A 44 -1.25 -12.56 11.34
N SER A 45 -1.13 -13.54 10.43
CA SER A 45 -1.04 -13.27 8.99
C SER A 45 -2.27 -12.52 8.48
N ARG A 46 -3.45 -12.91 8.94
CA ARG A 46 -4.70 -12.24 8.59
C ARG A 46 -4.73 -10.80 9.10
N GLU A 47 -4.37 -10.59 10.36
CA GLU A 47 -4.33 -9.26 10.98
C GLU A 47 -3.31 -8.36 10.25
N MET A 48 -2.08 -8.85 10.04
CA MET A 48 -1.05 -8.10 9.32
C MET A 48 -1.43 -7.80 7.88
N ALA A 49 -2.18 -8.68 7.21
CA ALA A 49 -2.74 -8.39 5.89
C ALA A 49 -3.77 -7.25 5.91
N VAL A 50 -4.58 -7.12 6.98
CA VAL A 50 -5.51 -5.99 7.17
C VAL A 50 -4.76 -4.67 7.32
N TRP A 51 -3.68 -4.66 8.12
CA TRP A 51 -2.80 -3.50 8.34
C TRP A 51 -2.09 -3.10 7.04
N TYR A 52 -1.40 -4.05 6.40
CA TYR A 52 -0.75 -3.84 5.11
C TYR A 52 -1.72 -3.30 4.06
N ALA A 53 -2.93 -3.86 3.94
CA ALA A 53 -3.91 -3.38 2.98
C ALA A 53 -4.36 -1.94 3.25
N GLY A 54 -4.36 -1.52 4.53
CA GLY A 54 -4.49 -0.12 4.94
C GLY A 54 -3.38 0.75 4.37
N ALA A 55 -2.13 0.49 4.74
CA ALA A 55 -1.01 1.30 4.26
C ALA A 55 -0.93 1.33 2.72
N ALA A 56 -1.07 0.17 2.07
CA ALA A 56 -0.97 -0.01 0.64
C ALA A 56 -2.02 0.78 -0.16
N ALA A 57 -3.28 0.82 0.31
CA ALA A 57 -4.30 1.59 -0.39
C ALA A 57 -4.17 3.10 -0.16
N GLY A 58 -3.62 3.53 0.98
CA GLY A 58 -3.22 4.92 1.20
C GLY A 58 -2.14 5.35 0.20
N ALA A 59 -1.07 4.55 0.08
CA ALA A 59 -0.01 4.76 -0.89
C ALA A 59 -0.55 4.82 -2.34
N LEU A 60 -1.49 3.92 -2.68
CA LEU A 60 -2.11 3.90 -4.00
C LEU A 60 -2.88 5.19 -4.32
N LEU A 61 -3.65 5.69 -3.35
CA LEU A 61 -4.41 6.94 -3.50
C LEU A 61 -3.47 8.14 -3.68
N ASP A 62 -2.40 8.23 -2.88
CA ASP A 62 -1.42 9.30 -2.99
C ASP A 62 -0.69 9.29 -4.33
N LEU A 63 -0.29 8.10 -4.82
CA LEU A 63 0.33 7.93 -6.13
C LEU A 63 -0.59 8.35 -7.30
N HIS A 64 -1.91 8.26 -7.11
CA HIS A 64 -2.92 8.73 -8.05
C HIS A 64 -3.39 10.17 -7.76
N ARG A 65 -2.88 10.83 -6.71
CA ARG A 65 -3.29 12.17 -6.27
C ARG A 65 -4.79 12.26 -5.97
N HIS A 66 -5.35 11.20 -5.39
CA HIS A 66 -6.78 11.09 -5.14
C HIS A 66 -7.08 11.27 -3.65
N VAL A 67 -7.74 12.38 -3.31
CA VAL A 67 -8.32 12.59 -1.98
C VAL A 67 -9.71 11.98 -1.93
N LEU A 68 -9.92 11.02 -1.03
CA LEU A 68 -11.25 10.45 -0.82
C LEU A 68 -12.19 11.48 -0.21
N ARG A 69 -13.43 11.51 -0.72
CA ARG A 69 -14.50 12.32 -0.13
C ARG A 69 -14.91 11.79 1.25
N THR A 70 -14.88 10.46 1.42
CA THR A 70 -15.18 9.78 2.70
C THR A 70 -14.30 8.54 2.82
N GLY A 71 -13.80 8.25 4.03
CA GLY A 71 -13.00 7.05 4.29
C GLY A 71 -13.80 5.74 4.23
N ARG A 72 -15.13 5.79 4.42
CA ARG A 72 -15.98 4.59 4.52
C ARG A 72 -15.94 3.70 3.26
N ARG A 73 -15.71 4.29 2.09
CA ARG A 73 -15.74 3.57 0.80
C ARG A 73 -14.37 3.37 0.17
N TRP A 74 -13.30 3.70 0.89
CA TRP A 74 -11.92 3.58 0.43
C TRP A 74 -11.65 2.29 -0.40
N PHE A 75 -12.07 1.11 0.08
CA PHE A 75 -11.65 -0.19 -0.51
C PHE A 75 -12.51 -0.53 -1.74
N ILE A 76 -13.65 0.14 -1.87
CA ILE A 76 -14.48 0.13 -3.08
C ILE A 76 -13.87 1.09 -4.12
N GLU A 77 -13.44 2.27 -3.67
CA GLU A 77 -12.92 3.33 -4.53
C GLU A 77 -11.63 2.90 -5.23
N ILE A 78 -10.69 2.25 -4.52
CA ILE A 78 -9.40 1.82 -5.10
C ILE A 78 -9.54 0.78 -6.21
N ARG A 79 -10.68 0.07 -6.33
CA ARG A 79 -10.93 -0.92 -7.39
C ARG A 79 -10.82 -0.30 -8.79
N ARG A 80 -11.06 1.01 -8.91
CA ARG A 80 -10.87 1.75 -10.17
C ARG A 80 -9.43 1.70 -10.70
N TYR A 81 -8.46 1.34 -9.85
CA TYR A 81 -7.06 1.18 -10.21
C TYR A 81 -6.71 -0.25 -10.66
N GLY A 82 -7.72 -1.02 -11.08
CA GLY A 82 -7.56 -2.32 -11.73
C GLY A 82 -7.06 -3.40 -10.77
N ALA A 83 -6.25 -4.33 -11.31
CA ALA A 83 -5.79 -5.52 -10.60
C ALA A 83 -5.07 -5.22 -9.28
N MET A 84 -4.33 -4.11 -9.20
CA MET A 84 -3.63 -3.71 -7.96
C MET A 84 -4.61 -3.26 -6.87
N GLY A 85 -5.61 -2.45 -7.23
CA GLY A 85 -6.66 -2.06 -6.29
C GLY A 85 -7.49 -3.25 -5.81
N GLU A 86 -7.78 -4.18 -6.71
CA GLU A 86 -8.48 -5.42 -6.36
C GLU A 86 -7.63 -6.31 -5.44
N ALA A 87 -6.33 -6.50 -5.71
CA ALA A 87 -5.42 -7.25 -4.86
C ALA A 87 -5.39 -6.71 -3.41
N ILE A 88 -5.28 -5.39 -3.24
CA ILE A 88 -5.29 -4.75 -1.92
C ILE A 88 -6.65 -4.93 -1.23
N ARG A 89 -7.76 -4.81 -1.97
CA ARG A 89 -9.11 -5.08 -1.44
C ARG A 89 -9.25 -6.52 -0.95
N ARG A 90 -8.72 -7.49 -1.71
CA ARG A 90 -8.75 -8.91 -1.33
C ARG A 90 -8.04 -9.16 -0.01
N LEU A 91 -6.80 -8.65 0.15
CA LEU A 91 -6.06 -8.73 1.42
C LEU A 91 -6.84 -8.13 2.60
N ARG A 92 -7.63 -7.09 2.35
CA ARG A 92 -8.45 -6.48 3.40
C ARG A 92 -9.65 -7.31 3.81
N HIS A 93 -10.33 -7.98 2.88
CA HIS A 93 -11.69 -8.47 3.12
C HIS A 93 -11.85 -9.98 2.99
N GLU A 94 -10.96 -10.66 2.29
CA GLU A 94 -11.02 -12.09 2.09
C GLU A 94 -10.11 -12.80 3.10
N THR A 95 -10.54 -13.99 3.53
CA THR A 95 -9.66 -14.92 4.24
C THR A 95 -8.90 -15.70 3.17
N LEU A 96 -7.59 -15.45 3.09
CA LEU A 96 -6.69 -16.08 2.13
C LEU A 96 -5.82 -17.10 2.86
N SER A 97 -5.38 -18.14 2.15
CA SER A 97 -4.33 -19.03 2.69
C SER A 97 -3.03 -18.25 2.92
N LEU A 98 -2.15 -18.73 3.80
CA LEU A 98 -0.83 -18.12 4.05
C LEU A 98 -0.05 -17.86 2.75
N ALA A 99 -0.05 -18.86 1.86
CA ALA A 99 0.63 -18.77 0.56
C ALA A 99 0.02 -17.69 -0.33
N GLU A 100 -1.31 -17.59 -0.38
CA GLU A 100 -1.99 -16.54 -1.14
C GLU A 100 -1.79 -15.16 -0.53
N THR A 101 -1.87 -15.02 0.80
CA THR A 101 -1.61 -13.77 1.51
C THR A 101 -0.25 -13.23 1.13
N ARG A 102 0.81 -14.05 1.24
CA ARG A 102 2.16 -13.65 0.84
C ARG A 102 2.21 -13.27 -0.63
N ARG A 103 1.72 -14.12 -1.52
CA ARG A 103 1.76 -13.88 -2.97
C ARG A 103 1.07 -12.57 -3.36
N VAL A 104 -0.11 -12.29 -2.80
CA VAL A 104 -0.88 -11.08 -3.11
C VAL A 104 -0.23 -9.84 -2.48
N ALA A 105 0.30 -9.94 -1.26
CA ALA A 105 1.04 -8.84 -0.62
C ALA A 105 2.29 -8.47 -1.43
N GLU A 106 3.13 -9.45 -1.78
CA GLU A 106 4.35 -9.23 -2.57
C GLU A 106 4.04 -8.66 -3.97
N ALA A 107 3.06 -9.22 -4.66
CA ALA A 107 2.68 -8.74 -5.99
C ALA A 107 2.13 -7.31 -5.96
N SER A 108 1.30 -6.98 -4.96
CA SER A 108 0.78 -5.62 -4.80
C SER A 108 1.89 -4.63 -4.42
N TRP A 109 2.84 -5.02 -3.58
CA TRP A 109 4.02 -4.22 -3.25
C TRP A 109 4.88 -3.92 -4.48
N ALA A 110 5.19 -4.94 -5.28
CA ALA A 110 5.93 -4.77 -6.54
C ALA A 110 5.20 -3.82 -7.51
N GLY A 111 3.87 -3.93 -7.59
CA GLY A 111 3.02 -3.03 -8.36
C GLY A 111 3.09 -1.57 -7.89
N LEU A 112 3.06 -1.34 -6.57
CA LEU A 112 3.19 -0.02 -5.96
C LEU A 112 4.58 0.58 -6.24
N LEU A 113 5.66 -0.20 -6.12
CA LEU A 113 7.01 0.26 -6.46
C LEU A 113 7.15 0.65 -7.93
N ALA A 114 6.58 -0.15 -8.83
CA ALA A 114 6.56 0.16 -10.26
C ALA A 114 5.79 1.46 -10.55
N LEU A 115 4.65 1.67 -9.88
CA LEU A 115 3.87 2.91 -10.00
C LEU A 115 4.64 4.11 -9.41
N ALA A 116 5.24 3.96 -8.23
CA ALA A 116 6.05 4.99 -7.59
C ALA A 116 7.20 5.47 -8.50
N ARG A 117 7.90 4.52 -9.15
CA ARG A 117 8.93 4.82 -10.14
C ARG A 117 8.38 5.64 -11.32
N ARG A 118 7.24 5.23 -11.90
CA ARG A 118 6.57 5.98 -12.98
C ARG A 118 6.14 7.38 -12.53
N LYS A 119 5.76 7.54 -11.27
CA LYS A 119 5.35 8.82 -10.65
C LYS A 119 6.51 9.63 -10.09
N ARG A 120 7.76 9.19 -10.32
CA ARG A 120 9.00 9.85 -9.86
C ARG A 120 9.05 10.05 -8.34
N VAL A 121 8.42 9.15 -7.57
CA VAL A 121 8.55 9.09 -6.12
C VAL A 121 9.83 8.33 -5.79
N ARG A 122 10.77 9.01 -5.10
CA ARG A 122 12.05 8.42 -4.70
C ARG A 122 11.92 7.81 -3.30
N LEU A 123 12.13 6.50 -3.21
CA LEU A 123 12.17 5.75 -1.96
C LEU A 123 13.62 5.56 -1.49
N PRO A 124 13.85 5.41 -0.17
CA PRO A 124 15.13 4.91 0.33
C PRO A 124 15.38 3.49 -0.18
N ARG A 125 16.64 3.04 -0.13
CA ARG A 125 16.93 1.61 -0.28
C ARG A 125 16.39 0.88 0.93
N PHE A 126 15.62 -0.18 0.71
CA PHE A 126 15.09 -1.00 1.79
C PHE A 126 16.06 -2.15 2.12
N ALA A 127 16.19 -2.50 3.40
CA ALA A 127 17.02 -3.62 3.82
C ALA A 127 16.47 -4.93 3.24
N GLY A 128 17.27 -5.64 2.43
CA GLY A 128 16.83 -6.83 1.68
C GLY A 128 16.95 -6.67 0.16
N GLU A 129 16.82 -5.46 -0.39
CA GLU A 129 17.10 -5.19 -1.81
C GLU A 129 18.60 -5.28 -2.14
N SER A 130 19.47 -5.04 -1.15
CA SER A 130 20.93 -5.18 -1.25
C SER A 130 21.39 -6.64 -1.36
N GLN A 131 20.50 -7.62 -1.18
CA GLN A 131 20.83 -9.06 -1.26
C GLN A 131 20.24 -9.76 -2.50
N GLY A 132 19.67 -9.02 -3.46
CA GLY A 132 19.28 -9.58 -4.76
C GLY A 132 18.17 -10.64 -4.72
N ARG A 133 17.36 -10.68 -3.65
CA ARG A 133 16.19 -11.56 -3.57
C ARG A 133 14.92 -10.78 -3.91
N LEU A 134 14.44 -10.98 -5.13
CA LEU A 134 13.03 -10.90 -5.52
C LEU A 134 12.63 -12.29 -6.02
#